data_AF-A0A4Q3YK18-F1
#
_entry.id   AF-A0A4Q3YK18-F1
#
_cell.length_a   1.000
_cell.length_b   1.000
_cell.length_c   1.000
_cell.angle_alpha   90.00
_cell.angle_beta   90.00
_cell.angle_gamma   90.00
#
_symmetry.space_group_name_H-M   'P 1'
#
loop_
_entity.id
_entity.type
_entity.pdbx_description
1 polymer ?
#
loop_
_entity_poly.entity_id
_entity_poly.type
_entity_poly.pdbx_seq_one_letter_code
_entity_poly.pdbx_strand_id
1 'polypeptide(L)'
;QKGLQSVLTAREVAQDVWGRTGSLPKTDLAVTPRTANDGSPVAALAINIGRVGTVPVSRTVMVAYDDEYSINWMGRKLRPYWRRGGTDAIGLLNLAAKDYESLSQRSVAFDTELMADLRTVGGDKFAQIVALAHRQALAAQKIVADANGAPLSFSKENNSNGSIGTVDLAYPASPQMMLLSPTLLKATMEPIMLYSAGPRWPFPFAPHDVGVYPQATGMLYGGGENIPEDGDVSGKMPVEESGNMLIMLAALSKIEGNTQYADRYWPTITKWAEFLISKGYDLDNQLSTDDFAGHLAHSVNLSGKSIEAIGAYALMLQMRGDSAEATRVLGIAEGMVKQWLAAAKDGDHYKLAFDKAGTWSQKYNLVWDNILDINLFPDEVATTETAYYKSKLNRYGVPLDSRETYTKLD
;
A
#
# COMPACT_ATOMS: atom_id res chain seq x y z
N GLN A 1 -42.43 2.14 -7.64
CA GLN A 1 -42.09 1.50 -8.93
C GLN A 1 -42.88 0.21 -9.06
N LYS A 2 -43.65 -0.01 -10.14
CA LYS A 2 -44.39 -1.27 -10.32
C LYS A 2 -43.38 -2.41 -10.48
N GLY A 3 -43.50 -3.46 -9.67
CA GLY A 3 -42.73 -4.70 -9.80
C GLY A 3 -41.41 -4.77 -9.02
N LEU A 4 -41.04 -3.76 -8.23
CA LEU A 4 -39.94 -3.86 -7.26
C LEU A 4 -40.47 -4.40 -5.93
N GLN A 5 -39.82 -5.41 -5.38
CA GLN A 5 -40.03 -5.92 -4.03
C GLN A 5 -38.69 -5.88 -3.29
N SER A 6 -38.71 -5.51 -2.02
CA SER A 6 -37.53 -5.54 -1.15
C SER A 6 -37.94 -5.92 0.27
N VAL A 7 -37.09 -6.67 0.97
CA VAL A 7 -37.31 -7.01 2.38
C VAL A 7 -36.00 -7.23 3.12
N LEU A 8 -35.95 -6.80 4.38
CA LEU A 8 -34.95 -7.20 5.37
C LEU A 8 -35.49 -8.38 6.17
N THR A 9 -34.91 -9.58 6.00
CA THR A 9 -35.42 -10.79 6.67
C THR A 9 -34.32 -11.83 6.91
N ALA A 10 -34.67 -12.98 7.49
CA ALA A 10 -33.76 -14.12 7.61
C ALA A 10 -33.62 -14.84 6.26
N ARG A 11 -32.42 -15.31 5.92
CA ARG A 11 -32.15 -16.00 4.65
C ARG A 11 -33.15 -17.11 4.34
N GLU A 12 -33.40 -17.98 5.31
CA GLU A 12 -34.31 -19.12 5.16
C GLU A 12 -35.74 -18.65 4.85
N VAL A 13 -36.24 -17.62 5.56
CA VAL A 13 -37.58 -17.06 5.33
C VAL A 13 -37.71 -16.47 3.91
N ALA A 14 -36.70 -15.71 3.46
CA ALA A 14 -36.69 -15.17 2.10
C ALA A 14 -36.74 -16.28 1.06
N GLN A 15 -35.89 -17.30 1.20
CA GLN A 15 -35.79 -18.42 0.26
C GLN A 15 -37.08 -19.27 0.24
N ASP A 16 -37.65 -19.54 1.41
CA ASP A 16 -38.86 -20.33 1.57
C ASP A 16 -40.09 -19.69 0.92
N VAL A 17 -40.31 -18.40 1.22
CA VAL A 17 -41.47 -17.66 0.69
C VAL A 17 -41.30 -17.43 -0.81
N TRP A 18 -40.08 -17.11 -1.25
CA TRP A 18 -39.78 -16.98 -2.67
C TRP A 18 -40.00 -18.29 -3.43
N GLY A 19 -39.46 -19.41 -2.93
CA GLY A 19 -39.60 -20.72 -3.55
C GLY A 19 -41.06 -21.18 -3.67
N ARG A 20 -41.91 -20.80 -2.71
CA ARG A 20 -43.34 -21.13 -2.73
C ARG A 20 -44.20 -20.20 -3.57
N THR A 21 -43.86 -18.91 -3.64
CA THR A 21 -44.78 -17.87 -4.16
C THR A 21 -44.25 -17.09 -5.35
N GLY A 22 -42.95 -17.16 -5.64
CA GLY A 22 -42.29 -16.28 -6.61
C GLY A 22 -42.30 -14.79 -6.20
N SER A 23 -42.54 -14.50 -4.92
CA SER A 23 -42.53 -13.15 -4.35
C SER A 23 -41.79 -13.14 -3.01
N LEU A 24 -41.25 -11.99 -2.64
CA LEU A 24 -40.61 -11.77 -1.35
C LEU A 24 -41.67 -11.57 -0.25
N PRO A 25 -41.34 -11.88 1.01
CA PRO A 25 -42.12 -11.44 2.16
C PRO A 25 -42.43 -9.94 2.11
N LYS A 26 -43.61 -9.54 2.60
CA LYS A 26 -44.11 -8.16 2.50
C LYS A 26 -43.66 -7.22 3.62
N THR A 27 -43.09 -7.78 4.68
CA THR A 27 -42.77 -7.07 5.92
C THR A 27 -41.35 -7.37 6.34
N ASP A 28 -40.59 -6.33 6.63
CA ASP A 28 -39.27 -6.45 7.24
C ASP A 28 -39.37 -7.11 8.62
N LEU A 29 -38.33 -7.84 9.00
CA LEU A 29 -38.15 -8.27 10.39
C LEU A 29 -37.78 -7.05 11.25
N ALA A 30 -38.47 -6.89 12.38
CA ALA A 30 -38.30 -5.74 13.27
C ALA A 30 -37.01 -5.76 14.09
N VAL A 31 -36.29 -6.88 14.14
CA VAL A 31 -35.10 -7.04 15.00
C VAL A 31 -33.85 -6.51 14.28
N THR A 32 -33.50 -5.26 14.54
CA THR A 32 -32.25 -4.61 14.11
C THR A 32 -31.68 -3.73 15.24
N PRO A 33 -30.35 -3.64 15.42
CA PRO A 33 -29.29 -4.41 14.75
C PRO A 33 -29.18 -5.86 15.28
N ARG A 34 -28.55 -6.75 14.50
CA ARG A 34 -28.31 -8.15 14.88
C ARG A 34 -26.97 -8.66 14.36
N THR A 35 -26.46 -9.75 14.94
CA THR A 35 -25.20 -10.36 14.51
C THR A 35 -25.36 -11.09 13.17
N ALA A 36 -24.29 -11.18 12.38
CA ALA A 36 -24.34 -11.78 11.05
C ALA A 36 -24.74 -13.28 11.06
N ASN A 37 -24.47 -13.99 12.16
CA ASN A 37 -24.82 -15.39 12.35
C ASN A 37 -26.20 -15.62 12.98
N ASP A 38 -26.86 -14.57 13.49
CA ASP A 38 -28.22 -14.68 14.00
C ASP A 38 -29.19 -14.70 12.81
N GLY A 39 -29.68 -15.88 12.43
CA GLY A 39 -30.67 -16.07 11.35
C GLY A 39 -30.21 -15.63 9.95
N SER A 40 -28.90 -15.39 9.76
CA SER A 40 -28.29 -14.94 8.50
C SER A 40 -29.11 -13.81 7.84
N PRO A 41 -29.10 -12.59 8.40
CA PRO A 41 -29.91 -11.50 7.87
C PRO A 41 -29.56 -11.20 6.41
N VAL A 42 -30.58 -10.96 5.60
CA VAL A 42 -30.45 -10.61 4.19
C VAL A 42 -31.26 -9.37 3.86
N ALA A 43 -30.71 -8.53 3.00
CA ALA A 43 -31.49 -7.59 2.20
C ALA A 43 -31.83 -8.26 0.87
N ALA A 44 -33.05 -8.75 0.73
CA ALA A 44 -33.53 -9.39 -0.48
C ALA A 44 -34.20 -8.35 -1.39
N LEU A 45 -33.91 -8.42 -2.69
CA LEU A 45 -34.49 -7.54 -3.71
C LEU A 45 -34.96 -8.39 -4.89
N ALA A 46 -36.16 -8.13 -5.38
CA ALA A 46 -36.71 -8.77 -6.57
C ALA A 46 -37.29 -7.71 -7.51
N ILE A 47 -36.94 -7.82 -8.79
CA ILE A 47 -37.41 -6.93 -9.85
C ILE A 47 -38.13 -7.77 -10.89
N ASN A 48 -39.42 -7.51 -11.10
CA ASN A 48 -40.14 -8.04 -12.24
C ASN A 48 -39.73 -7.25 -13.50
N ILE A 49 -38.98 -7.90 -14.39
CA ILE A 49 -38.50 -7.32 -15.66
C ILE A 49 -39.52 -7.42 -16.80
N GLY A 50 -40.69 -8.03 -16.57
CA GLY A 50 -41.73 -8.21 -17.56
C GLY A 50 -41.36 -9.21 -18.66
N ARG A 51 -42.00 -9.08 -19.82
CA ARG A 51 -41.70 -9.88 -21.01
C ARG A 51 -40.43 -9.37 -21.68
N VAL A 52 -39.44 -10.24 -21.83
CA VAL A 52 -38.19 -9.94 -22.55
C VAL A 52 -38.47 -9.95 -24.05
N GLY A 53 -38.04 -8.90 -24.75
CA GLY A 53 -38.17 -8.73 -26.19
C GLY A 53 -36.82 -8.43 -26.86
N THR A 54 -36.86 -8.00 -28.12
CA THR A 54 -35.64 -7.67 -28.90
C THR A 54 -35.02 -6.33 -28.53
N VAL A 55 -35.78 -5.44 -27.88
CA VAL A 55 -35.28 -4.14 -27.40
C VAL A 55 -34.79 -4.31 -25.95
N PRO A 56 -33.51 -3.99 -25.65
CA PRO A 56 -32.98 -4.09 -24.29
C PRO A 56 -33.67 -3.12 -23.33
N VAL A 57 -33.88 -3.57 -22.09
CA VAL A 57 -34.37 -2.74 -20.98
C VAL A 57 -33.45 -2.95 -19.78
N SER A 58 -32.96 -1.86 -19.21
CA SER A 58 -32.06 -1.88 -18.06
C SER A 58 -32.76 -1.53 -16.74
N ARG A 59 -32.26 -2.10 -15.65
CA ARG A 59 -32.65 -1.80 -14.27
C ARG A 59 -31.38 -1.73 -13.42
N THR A 60 -31.34 -0.78 -12.48
CA THR A 60 -30.16 -0.54 -11.65
C THR A 60 -30.50 -0.75 -10.19
N VAL A 61 -29.62 -1.43 -9.48
CA VAL A 61 -29.67 -1.60 -8.02
C VAL A 61 -28.42 -0.96 -7.46
N MET A 62 -28.58 -0.11 -6.44
CA MET A 62 -27.46 0.45 -5.70
C MET A 62 -27.43 -0.17 -4.31
N VAL A 63 -26.25 -0.60 -3.91
CA VAL A 63 -25.98 -1.14 -2.57
C VAL A 63 -24.92 -0.26 -1.94
N ALA A 64 -25.18 0.20 -0.73
CA ALA A 64 -24.24 0.97 0.06
C ALA A 64 -24.10 0.36 1.45
N TYR A 65 -22.90 0.49 2.01
CA TYR A 65 -22.63 0.18 3.39
C TYR A 65 -22.64 1.50 4.18
N ASP A 66 -23.52 1.60 5.18
CA ASP A 66 -23.52 2.75 6.07
C ASP A 66 -22.38 2.63 7.08
N ASP A 67 -21.26 3.21 6.71
CA ASP A 67 -20.08 3.29 7.57
C ASP A 67 -20.17 4.47 8.54
N GLU A 68 -20.61 4.22 9.77
CA GLU A 68 -20.78 5.26 10.79
C GLU A 68 -19.44 5.77 11.31
N TYR A 69 -18.53 4.87 11.69
CA TYR A 69 -17.18 5.15 12.17
C TYR A 69 -16.22 4.12 11.61
N SER A 70 -15.20 4.58 10.90
CA SER A 70 -14.30 3.71 10.17
C SER A 70 -13.10 3.24 11.00
N ILE A 71 -12.40 4.19 11.62
CA ILE A 71 -11.08 3.97 12.23
C ILE A 71 -11.07 4.57 13.63
N ASN A 72 -10.47 3.87 14.60
CA ASN A 72 -10.10 4.45 15.87
C ASN A 72 -8.66 4.97 15.78
N TRP A 73 -8.51 6.28 15.59
CA TRP A 73 -7.21 6.95 15.53
C TRP A 73 -6.87 7.52 16.91
N MET A 74 -5.90 6.92 17.59
CA MET A 74 -5.40 7.37 18.90
C MET A 74 -6.52 7.62 19.93
N GLY A 75 -7.52 6.72 19.97
CA GLY A 75 -8.68 6.81 20.87
C GLY A 75 -9.86 7.62 20.33
N ARG A 76 -9.72 8.31 19.20
CA ARG A 76 -10.79 9.03 18.53
C ARG A 76 -11.39 8.22 17.40
N LYS A 77 -12.71 7.99 17.46
CA LYS A 77 -13.47 7.38 16.35
C LYS A 77 -13.60 8.40 15.21
N LEU A 78 -12.95 8.12 14.08
CA LEU A 78 -13.02 8.93 12.86
C LEU A 78 -14.09 8.39 11.91
N ARG A 79 -14.75 9.33 11.22
CA ARG A 79 -15.75 9.02 10.21
C ARG A 79 -15.09 8.85 8.84
N PRO A 80 -15.70 8.08 7.92
CA PRO A 80 -15.18 7.96 6.57
C PRO A 80 -15.17 9.32 5.87
N TYR A 81 -14.21 9.51 4.97
CA TYR A 81 -13.97 10.80 4.32
C TYR A 81 -15.17 11.32 3.50
N TRP A 82 -16.03 10.43 2.99
CA TRP A 82 -17.25 10.82 2.28
C TRP A 82 -18.28 11.51 3.20
N ARG A 83 -18.22 11.29 4.52
CA ARG A 83 -19.08 11.96 5.52
C ARG A 83 -18.55 13.32 5.99
N ARG A 84 -17.37 13.77 5.52
CA ARG A 84 -16.70 14.99 6.02
C ARG A 84 -17.56 16.27 5.92
N GLY A 85 -18.46 16.32 4.94
CA GLY A 85 -19.39 17.44 4.71
C GLY A 85 -20.79 17.23 5.30
N GLY A 86 -20.99 16.24 6.18
CA GLY A 86 -22.29 15.95 6.79
C GLY A 86 -23.21 15.03 5.97
N THR A 87 -22.73 14.47 4.85
CA THR A 87 -23.48 13.49 4.05
C THR A 87 -23.85 12.26 4.88
N ASP A 88 -25.11 11.82 4.77
CA ASP A 88 -25.59 10.55 5.34
C ASP A 88 -25.70 9.44 4.28
N ALA A 89 -26.07 8.23 4.69
CA ALA A 89 -26.12 7.08 3.77
C ALA A 89 -27.13 7.28 2.63
N ILE A 90 -28.25 7.95 2.88
CA ILE A 90 -29.23 8.29 1.85
C ILE A 90 -28.67 9.35 0.90
N GLY A 91 -27.99 10.37 1.44
CA GLY A 91 -27.26 11.36 0.67
C GLY A 91 -26.18 10.75 -0.22
N LEU A 92 -25.44 9.75 0.27
CA LEU A 92 -24.46 9.00 -0.50
C LEU A 92 -25.11 8.28 -1.69
N LEU A 93 -26.23 7.58 -1.47
CA LEU A 93 -26.97 6.89 -2.53
C LEU A 93 -27.50 7.87 -3.58
N ASN A 94 -28.04 9.02 -3.15
CA ASN A 94 -28.53 10.06 -4.05
C ASN A 94 -27.39 10.67 -4.88
N LEU A 95 -26.22 10.91 -4.27
CA LEU A 95 -25.04 11.41 -4.97
C LEU A 95 -24.53 10.37 -5.99
N ALA A 96 -24.42 9.11 -5.58
CA ALA A 96 -24.00 8.01 -6.47
C ALA A 96 -24.97 7.85 -7.66
N ALA A 97 -26.28 7.94 -7.44
CA ALA A 97 -27.28 7.86 -8.50
C ALA A 97 -27.14 9.01 -9.50
N LYS A 98 -26.93 10.23 -9.00
CA LYS A 98 -26.75 11.42 -9.81
C LYS A 98 -25.49 11.32 -10.68
N ASP A 99 -24.40 10.82 -10.10
CA ASP A 99 -23.08 10.83 -10.76
C ASP A 99 -22.81 9.56 -11.58
N TYR A 100 -23.67 8.52 -11.48
CA TYR A 100 -23.47 7.20 -12.07
C TYR A 100 -23.08 7.23 -13.55
N GLU A 101 -23.86 7.90 -14.41
CA GLU A 101 -23.59 7.91 -15.85
C GLU A 101 -22.25 8.57 -16.19
N SER A 102 -21.93 9.68 -15.52
CA SER A 102 -20.66 10.38 -15.71
C SER A 102 -19.48 9.55 -15.21
N LEU A 103 -19.60 8.91 -14.04
CA LEU A 103 -18.56 8.04 -13.49
C LEU A 103 -18.34 6.79 -14.35
N SER A 104 -19.42 6.22 -14.90
CA SER A 104 -19.36 5.08 -15.81
C SER A 104 -18.56 5.44 -17.08
N GLN A 105 -18.88 6.56 -17.72
CA GLN A 105 -18.16 7.04 -18.91
C GLN A 105 -16.69 7.31 -18.61
N ARG A 106 -16.38 7.97 -17.49
CA ARG A 106 -14.99 8.23 -17.07
C ARG A 106 -14.23 6.94 -16.78
N SER A 107 -14.88 5.95 -16.17
CA SER A 107 -14.26 4.65 -15.88
C SER A 107 -13.91 3.91 -17.16
N VAL A 108 -14.81 3.90 -18.16
CA VAL A 108 -14.54 3.29 -19.47
C VAL A 108 -13.39 3.99 -20.19
N ALA A 109 -13.34 5.33 -20.15
CA ALA A 109 -12.26 6.09 -20.76
C ALA A 109 -10.91 5.76 -20.10
N PHE A 110 -10.86 5.78 -18.76
CA PHE A 110 -9.67 5.42 -17.99
C PHE A 110 -9.21 3.99 -18.25
N ASP A 111 -10.12 3.00 -18.20
CA ASP A 111 -9.81 1.60 -18.49
C ASP A 111 -9.26 1.43 -19.91
N THR A 112 -9.79 2.19 -20.88
CA THR A 112 -9.32 2.14 -22.28
C THR A 112 -7.89 2.65 -22.40
N GLU A 113 -7.60 3.80 -21.81
CA GLU A 113 -6.26 4.42 -21.81
C GLU A 113 -5.24 3.54 -21.08
N LEU A 114 -5.51 3.18 -19.82
CA LEU A 114 -4.60 2.36 -19.03
C LEU A 114 -4.31 1.01 -19.70
N MET A 115 -5.32 0.34 -20.24
CA MET A 115 -5.11 -0.94 -20.93
C MET A 115 -4.37 -0.79 -22.27
N ALA A 116 -4.46 0.36 -22.94
CA ALA A 116 -3.66 0.62 -24.14
C ALA A 116 -2.18 0.80 -23.80
N ASP A 117 -1.88 1.58 -22.75
CA ASP A 117 -0.52 1.82 -22.29
C ASP A 117 0.15 0.51 -21.83
N LEU A 118 -0.54 -0.28 -21.01
CA LEU A 118 -0.01 -1.54 -20.50
C LEU A 118 0.23 -2.57 -21.61
N ARG A 119 -0.62 -2.62 -22.63
CA ARG A 119 -0.40 -3.48 -23.80
C ARG A 119 0.81 -3.04 -24.61
N THR A 120 1.01 -1.72 -24.73
CA THR A 120 2.18 -1.16 -25.42
C THR A 120 3.48 -1.54 -24.71
N VAL A 121 3.48 -1.51 -23.38
CA VAL A 121 4.66 -1.81 -22.55
C VAL A 121 4.95 -3.31 -22.44
N GLY A 122 3.94 -4.16 -22.21
CA GLY A 122 4.15 -5.57 -21.86
C GLY A 122 3.22 -6.58 -22.54
N GLY A 123 2.39 -6.15 -23.49
CA GLY A 123 1.42 -7.00 -24.18
C GLY A 123 0.19 -7.37 -23.32
N ASP A 124 -0.71 -8.17 -23.91
CA ASP A 124 -2.02 -8.45 -23.31
C ASP A 124 -1.97 -9.14 -21.95
N LYS A 125 -1.04 -10.09 -21.75
CA LYS A 125 -0.92 -10.82 -20.49
C LYS A 125 -0.45 -9.91 -19.35
N PHE A 126 0.51 -9.03 -19.62
CA PHE A 126 0.97 -8.03 -18.66
C PHE A 126 -0.16 -7.07 -18.30
N ALA A 127 -0.88 -6.56 -19.30
CA ALA A 127 -2.01 -5.67 -19.08
C ALA A 127 -3.10 -6.28 -18.18
N GLN A 128 -3.41 -7.57 -18.36
CA GLN A 128 -4.36 -8.29 -17.50
C GLN A 128 -3.88 -8.42 -16.05
N ILE A 129 -2.59 -8.73 -15.83
CA ILE A 129 -2.01 -8.84 -14.49
C ILE A 129 -2.04 -7.48 -13.78
N VAL A 130 -1.59 -6.42 -14.47
CA VAL A 130 -1.57 -5.07 -13.88
C VAL A 130 -2.99 -4.54 -13.64
N ALA A 131 -3.96 -4.84 -14.50
CA ALA A 131 -5.36 -4.47 -14.26
C ALA A 131 -5.94 -5.12 -12.98
N LEU A 132 -5.53 -6.35 -12.67
CA LEU A 132 -5.88 -7.02 -11.41
C LEU A 132 -5.17 -6.36 -10.23
N ALA A 133 -3.86 -6.16 -10.31
CA ALA A 133 -3.05 -5.56 -9.26
C ALA A 133 -3.50 -4.13 -8.92
N HIS A 134 -3.88 -3.33 -9.93
CA HIS A 134 -4.44 -1.99 -9.76
C HIS A 134 -5.66 -1.97 -8.85
N ARG A 135 -6.58 -2.93 -9.03
CA ARG A 135 -7.78 -3.04 -8.19
C ARG A 135 -7.43 -3.45 -6.76
N GLN A 136 -6.46 -4.34 -6.59
CA GLN A 136 -6.07 -4.87 -5.28
C GLN A 136 -5.30 -3.85 -4.44
N ALA A 137 -4.38 -3.08 -5.04
CA ALA A 137 -3.52 -2.13 -4.33
C ALA A 137 -4.28 -1.07 -3.54
N LEU A 138 -5.48 -0.68 -4.00
CA LEU A 138 -6.32 0.32 -3.33
C LEU A 138 -7.54 -0.27 -2.61
N ALA A 139 -7.90 -1.54 -2.86
CA ALA A 139 -9.12 -2.14 -2.32
C ALA A 139 -9.12 -2.25 -0.80
N ALA A 140 -7.96 -2.54 -0.20
CA ALA A 140 -7.81 -2.70 1.25
C ALA A 140 -7.42 -1.40 1.95
N GLN A 141 -7.92 -0.26 1.48
CA GLN A 141 -7.67 1.05 2.10
C GLN A 141 -8.92 1.70 2.64
N LYS A 142 -8.76 2.45 3.74
CA LYS A 142 -9.83 3.24 4.35
C LYS A 142 -9.42 4.69 4.49
N ILE A 143 -10.15 5.57 3.79
CA ILE A 143 -9.95 7.01 3.88
C ILE A 143 -10.94 7.60 4.89
N VAL A 144 -10.41 8.27 5.90
CA VAL A 144 -11.16 8.98 6.94
C VAL A 144 -10.85 10.48 6.90
N ALA A 145 -11.73 11.27 7.49
CA ALA A 145 -11.47 12.69 7.72
C ALA A 145 -10.89 12.90 9.11
N ASP A 146 -9.79 13.65 9.19
CA ASP A 146 -9.24 14.10 10.47
C ASP A 146 -10.11 15.20 11.11
N ALA A 147 -9.62 15.78 12.22
CA ALA A 147 -10.33 16.84 12.94
C ALA A 147 -10.59 18.10 12.11
N ASN A 148 -9.77 18.35 11.09
CA ASN A 148 -9.83 19.51 10.21
C ASN A 148 -10.49 19.21 8.86
N GLY A 149 -10.94 17.96 8.66
CA GLY A 149 -11.53 17.50 7.40
C GLY A 149 -10.51 17.06 6.35
N ALA A 150 -9.22 17.02 6.66
CA ALA A 150 -8.17 16.52 5.77
C ALA A 150 -8.20 14.98 5.69
N PRO A 151 -7.82 14.37 4.55
CA PRO A 151 -7.84 12.92 4.38
C PRO A 151 -6.68 12.25 5.13
N LEU A 152 -6.99 11.17 5.84
CA LEU A 152 -6.02 10.16 6.29
C LEU A 152 -6.41 8.83 5.64
N SER A 153 -5.43 8.10 5.11
CA SER A 153 -5.64 6.77 4.50
C SER A 153 -4.93 5.70 5.32
N PHE A 154 -5.64 4.61 5.59
CA PHE A 154 -5.13 3.48 6.34
C PHE A 154 -5.30 2.20 5.52
N SER A 155 -4.20 1.52 5.20
CA SER A 155 -4.24 0.16 4.68
C SER A 155 -4.71 -0.81 5.78
N LYS A 156 -5.36 -1.90 5.37
CA LYS A 156 -5.57 -3.09 6.18
C LYS A 156 -4.72 -4.20 5.62
N GLU A 157 -3.74 -4.64 6.40
CA GLU A 157 -2.99 -5.84 6.10
C GLU A 157 -3.86 -7.09 6.25
N ASN A 158 -3.65 -8.09 5.40
CA ASN A 158 -4.52 -9.25 5.30
C ASN A 158 -4.17 -10.32 6.36
N ASN A 159 -3.55 -11.42 5.94
CA ASN A 159 -3.50 -12.67 6.72
C ASN A 159 -2.24 -12.85 7.58
N SER A 160 -1.30 -11.90 7.56
CA SER A 160 -0.09 -11.91 8.38
C SER A 160 -0.40 -11.56 9.84
N ASN A 161 -0.90 -10.36 10.11
CA ASN A 161 -1.15 -9.86 11.48
C ASN A 161 -2.34 -8.88 11.58
N GLY A 162 -2.93 -8.46 10.46
CA GLY A 162 -4.01 -7.47 10.43
C GLY A 162 -3.59 -6.04 10.75
N SER A 163 -2.30 -5.70 10.62
CA SER A 163 -1.77 -4.37 10.87
C SER A 163 -2.47 -3.27 10.03
N ILE A 164 -2.47 -2.06 10.57
CA ILE A 164 -3.14 -0.90 9.98
C ILE A 164 -2.14 0.19 9.63
N GLY A 165 -2.22 0.69 8.39
CA GLY A 165 -1.30 1.71 7.90
C GLY A 165 0.13 1.19 7.72
N THR A 166 0.29 -0.08 7.36
CA THR A 166 1.61 -0.72 7.19
C THR A 166 2.44 -0.02 6.11
N VAL A 167 3.67 0.36 6.43
CA VAL A 167 4.56 1.16 5.58
C VAL A 167 5.09 0.33 4.40
N ASP A 168 5.54 -0.89 4.64
CA ASP A 168 6.05 -1.78 3.60
C ASP A 168 4.97 -2.30 2.62
N LEU A 169 3.68 -2.13 2.95
CA LEU A 169 2.58 -2.26 1.99
C LEU A 169 2.27 -0.97 1.23
N ALA A 170 2.46 0.19 1.88
CA ALA A 170 2.29 1.48 1.23
C ALA A 170 3.34 1.70 0.14
N TYR A 171 4.57 1.24 0.38
CA TYR A 171 5.70 1.35 -0.55
C TYR A 171 5.44 0.77 -1.95
N PRO A 172 5.10 -0.51 -2.14
CA PRO A 172 4.81 -1.07 -3.46
C PRO A 172 3.50 -0.55 -4.07
N ALA A 173 2.55 -0.10 -3.24
CA ALA A 173 1.33 0.54 -3.73
C ALA A 173 1.55 2.00 -4.18
N SER A 174 2.64 2.63 -3.73
CA SER A 174 2.88 4.07 -3.91
C SER A 174 3.03 4.52 -5.36
N PRO A 175 3.61 3.77 -6.32
CA PRO A 175 3.66 4.21 -7.72
C PRO A 175 2.28 4.48 -8.33
N GLN A 176 1.26 3.70 -7.95
CA GLN A 176 -0.12 3.94 -8.40
C GLN A 176 -0.69 5.22 -7.80
N MET A 177 -0.40 5.50 -6.52
CA MET A 177 -0.83 6.74 -5.87
C MET A 177 -0.10 7.94 -6.47
N MET A 178 1.18 7.82 -6.80
CA MET A 178 1.96 8.86 -7.48
C MET A 178 1.35 9.23 -8.83
N LEU A 179 1.02 8.21 -9.64
CA LEU A 179 0.46 8.41 -10.97
C LEU A 179 -0.96 9.01 -10.92
N LEU A 180 -1.79 8.51 -10.00
CA LEU A 180 -3.24 8.80 -10.02
C LEU A 180 -3.66 9.90 -9.05
N SER A 181 -2.98 10.04 -7.91
CA SER A 181 -3.35 11.01 -6.86
C SER A 181 -2.22 11.24 -5.83
N PRO A 182 -1.37 12.26 -6.03
CA PRO A 182 -0.38 12.67 -5.03
C PRO A 182 -1.01 13.00 -3.66
N THR A 183 -2.27 13.46 -3.66
CA THR A 183 -3.05 13.66 -2.43
C THR A 183 -3.31 12.35 -1.68
N LEU A 184 -3.58 11.26 -2.38
CA LEU A 184 -3.74 9.94 -1.73
C LEU A 184 -2.42 9.45 -1.16
N LEU A 185 -1.30 9.63 -1.86
CA LEU A 185 0.02 9.30 -1.33
C LEU A 185 0.31 10.06 -0.02
N LYS A 186 0.05 11.38 0.00
CA LYS A 186 0.12 12.19 1.22
C LYS A 186 -0.76 11.63 2.33
N ALA A 187 -2.02 11.33 2.04
CA ALA A 187 -2.97 10.80 3.01
C ALA A 187 -2.54 9.43 3.57
N THR A 188 -1.88 8.59 2.78
CA THR A 188 -1.35 7.28 3.18
C THR A 188 -0.13 7.41 4.08
N MET A 189 0.77 8.36 3.82
CA MET A 189 1.94 8.62 4.67
C MET A 189 1.60 9.37 5.96
N GLU A 190 0.58 10.23 5.94
CA GLU A 190 0.27 11.15 7.05
C GLU A 190 0.13 10.46 8.43
N PRO A 191 -0.57 9.31 8.57
CA PRO A 191 -0.66 8.64 9.87
C PRO A 191 0.71 8.23 10.45
N ILE A 192 1.61 7.72 9.60
CA ILE A 192 2.97 7.34 9.99
C ILE A 192 3.78 8.58 10.36
N MET A 193 3.68 9.65 9.58
CA MET A 193 4.37 10.91 9.88
C MET A 193 3.92 11.51 11.22
N LEU A 194 2.60 11.58 11.46
CA LEU A 194 2.02 12.09 12.71
C LEU A 194 2.42 11.25 13.92
N TYR A 195 2.37 9.93 13.79
CA TYR A 195 2.75 9.01 14.86
C TYR A 195 4.24 9.10 15.20
N SER A 196 5.09 9.15 14.17
CA SER A 196 6.55 9.20 14.32
C SER A 196 7.08 10.55 14.83
N ALA A 197 6.41 11.65 14.48
CA ALA A 197 6.74 12.98 15.00
C ALA A 197 6.23 13.20 16.43
N GLY A 198 5.27 12.38 16.88
CA GLY A 198 4.75 12.43 18.24
C GLY A 198 5.72 11.82 19.27
N PRO A 199 5.53 12.13 20.57
CA PRO A 199 6.39 11.62 21.64
C PRO A 199 6.24 10.11 21.90
N ARG A 200 5.26 9.47 21.27
CA ARG A 200 4.91 8.07 21.53
C ARG A 200 5.85 7.08 20.84
N TRP A 201 6.48 7.49 19.74
CA TRP A 201 7.45 6.68 19.04
C TRP A 201 8.88 7.12 19.41
N PRO A 202 9.59 6.39 20.28
CA PRO A 202 10.88 6.84 20.82
C PRO A 202 12.08 6.50 19.91
N PHE A 203 11.86 5.78 18.81
CA PHE A 203 12.94 5.21 18.01
C PHE A 203 13.44 6.16 16.90
N PRO A 204 14.71 6.03 16.46
CA PRO A 204 15.29 6.87 15.41
C PRO A 204 14.97 6.39 13.98
N PHE A 205 14.04 5.45 13.82
CA PHE A 205 13.64 4.85 12.53
C PHE A 205 12.11 4.91 12.37
N ALA A 206 11.61 4.71 11.16
CA ALA A 206 10.16 4.71 10.90
C ALA A 206 9.47 3.47 11.50
N PRO A 207 8.26 3.60 12.07
CA PRO A 207 7.49 2.45 12.54
C PRO A 207 6.93 1.64 11.36
N HIS A 208 6.73 0.34 11.57
CA HIS A 208 6.11 -0.58 10.61
C HIS A 208 4.63 -0.23 10.35
N ASP A 209 3.86 0.02 11.40
CA ASP A 209 2.44 0.31 11.34
C ASP A 209 2.01 1.23 12.49
N VAL A 210 0.69 1.46 12.62
CA VAL A 210 0.09 2.23 13.72
C VAL A 210 -0.91 1.42 14.55
N GLY A 211 -0.86 0.08 14.49
CA GLY A 211 -1.69 -0.83 15.27
C GLY A 211 -2.32 -1.96 14.44
N VAL A 212 -3.50 -2.42 14.86
CA VAL A 212 -4.22 -3.54 14.21
C VAL A 212 -5.59 -3.06 13.77
N TYR A 213 -5.96 -3.30 12.52
CA TYR A 213 -7.18 -2.76 11.92
C TYR A 213 -8.45 -3.17 12.70
N PRO A 214 -9.39 -2.23 13.00
CA PRO A 214 -9.41 -0.80 12.65
C PRO A 214 -8.85 0.12 13.76
N GLN A 215 -8.05 -0.42 14.69
CA GLN A 215 -7.46 0.27 15.84
C GLN A 215 -6.07 0.81 15.49
N ALA A 216 -6.02 2.04 14.98
CA ALA A 216 -4.77 2.79 14.78
C ALA A 216 -4.38 3.49 16.08
N THR A 217 -3.93 2.70 17.05
CA THR A 217 -3.71 3.12 18.44
C THR A 217 -2.29 2.92 18.94
N GLY A 218 -1.32 2.71 18.05
CA GLY A 218 0.08 2.47 18.39
C GLY A 218 0.59 1.14 17.84
N MET A 219 1.85 1.09 17.44
CA MET A 219 2.44 -0.06 16.76
C MET A 219 2.51 -1.27 17.69
N LEU A 220 2.15 -2.46 17.19
CA LEU A 220 2.24 -3.73 17.94
C LEU A 220 3.28 -4.71 17.35
N TYR A 221 3.63 -4.55 16.08
CA TYR A 221 4.59 -5.41 15.39
C TYR A 221 5.98 -5.39 16.06
N GLY A 222 6.74 -6.49 16.01
CA GLY A 222 8.12 -6.51 16.50
C GLY A 222 8.30 -6.07 17.97
N GLY A 223 7.32 -6.31 18.84
CA GLY A 223 7.35 -5.86 20.25
C GLY A 223 6.87 -4.41 20.47
N GLY A 224 6.30 -3.77 19.45
CA GLY A 224 5.59 -2.50 19.54
C GLY A 224 6.46 -1.31 19.98
N GLU A 225 5.92 -0.47 20.85
CA GLU A 225 6.57 0.74 21.37
C GLU A 225 7.63 0.45 22.45
N ASN A 226 7.75 -0.80 22.92
CA ASN A 226 8.70 -1.16 23.96
C ASN A 226 10.14 -1.10 23.43
N ILE A 227 11.02 -0.45 24.20
CA ILE A 227 12.47 -0.47 24.02
C ILE A 227 12.99 -1.76 24.67
N PRO A 228 13.50 -2.73 23.90
CA PRO A 228 14.01 -3.99 24.44
C PRO A 228 15.23 -3.76 25.34
N GLU A 229 15.36 -4.57 26.41
CA GLU A 229 16.49 -4.46 27.35
C GLU A 229 17.84 -4.77 26.69
N ASP A 230 17.85 -5.68 25.72
CA ASP A 230 19.02 -6.04 24.91
C ASP A 230 19.28 -5.06 23.75
N GLY A 231 18.37 -4.11 23.52
CA GLY A 231 18.43 -3.15 22.43
C GLY A 231 18.11 -3.74 21.05
N ASP A 232 17.67 -4.99 20.94
CA ASP A 232 17.40 -5.63 19.64
C ASP A 232 16.09 -5.13 19.02
N VAL A 233 16.21 -4.28 18.01
CA VAL A 233 15.09 -3.73 17.25
C VAL A 233 14.89 -4.40 15.89
N SER A 234 15.59 -5.50 15.61
CA SER A 234 15.60 -6.19 14.30
C SER A 234 14.21 -6.65 13.85
N GLY A 235 13.35 -7.03 14.79
CA GLY A 235 11.96 -7.42 14.54
C GLY A 235 11.02 -6.25 14.20
N LYS A 236 11.46 -4.99 14.34
CA LYS A 236 10.66 -3.79 14.03
C LYS A 236 10.87 -3.25 12.61
N MET A 237 11.67 -3.95 11.79
CA MET A 237 11.99 -3.58 10.41
C MET A 237 12.61 -2.18 10.20
N PRO A 238 13.55 -1.71 11.04
CA PRO A 238 13.95 -0.31 11.06
C PRO A 238 14.55 0.22 9.74
N VAL A 239 15.37 -0.57 9.04
CA VAL A 239 15.94 -0.18 7.73
C VAL A 239 14.91 -0.22 6.60
N GLU A 240 14.03 -1.23 6.62
CA GLU A 240 13.01 -1.41 5.59
C GLU A 240 12.06 -0.22 5.60
N GLU A 241 11.53 0.14 6.76
CA GLU A 241 10.50 1.17 6.88
C GLU A 241 11.04 2.57 6.76
N SER A 242 12.25 2.82 7.28
CA SER A 242 12.91 4.11 7.07
C SER A 242 13.24 4.32 5.60
N GLY A 243 13.68 3.25 4.91
CA GLY A 243 13.94 3.30 3.48
C GLY A 243 12.67 3.57 2.67
N ASN A 244 11.60 2.82 2.96
CA ASN A 244 10.29 2.98 2.34
C ASN A 244 9.77 4.42 2.44
N MET A 245 9.78 4.99 3.65
CA MET A 245 9.30 6.35 3.89
C MET A 245 10.14 7.42 3.19
N LEU A 246 11.47 7.34 3.24
CA LEU A 246 12.35 8.32 2.59
C LEU A 246 12.19 8.31 1.07
N ILE A 247 12.07 7.13 0.46
CA ILE A 247 11.84 6.99 -0.98
C ILE A 247 10.48 7.57 -1.37
N MET A 248 9.41 7.24 -0.64
CA MET A 248 8.06 7.77 -0.93
C MET A 248 7.99 9.30 -0.75
N LEU A 249 8.66 9.86 0.26
CA LEU A 249 8.74 11.30 0.50
C LEU A 249 9.49 12.04 -0.61
N ALA A 250 10.61 11.48 -1.09
CA ALA A 250 11.36 12.05 -2.20
C ALA A 250 10.56 11.98 -3.50
N ALA A 251 9.87 10.86 -3.76
CA ALA A 251 9.00 10.70 -4.91
C ALA A 251 7.87 11.74 -4.92
N LEU A 252 7.19 11.91 -3.78
CA LEU A 252 6.17 12.96 -3.63
C LEU A 252 6.77 14.34 -3.88
N SER A 253 7.93 14.64 -3.29
CA SER A 253 8.58 15.94 -3.44
C SER A 253 8.91 16.23 -4.90
N LYS A 254 9.42 15.23 -5.64
CA LYS A 254 9.72 15.32 -7.07
C LYS A 254 8.45 15.59 -7.89
N ILE A 255 7.35 14.90 -7.59
CA ILE A 255 6.06 15.11 -8.27
C ILE A 255 5.50 16.51 -8.02
N GLU A 256 5.62 17.02 -6.79
CA GLU A 256 5.14 18.36 -6.42
C GLU A 256 6.14 19.48 -6.80
N GLY A 257 7.36 19.12 -7.18
CA GLY A 257 8.45 20.06 -7.49
C GLY A 257 8.98 20.84 -6.28
N ASN A 258 8.67 20.40 -5.05
CA ASN A 258 9.08 21.06 -3.81
C ASN A 258 8.98 20.09 -2.61
N THR A 259 9.52 20.47 -1.45
CA THR A 259 9.54 19.64 -0.23
C THR A 259 8.54 20.05 0.84
N GLN A 260 7.57 20.92 0.55
CA GLN A 260 6.72 21.55 1.59
C GLN A 260 6.00 20.52 2.47
N TYR A 261 5.57 19.39 1.90
CA TYR A 261 4.98 18.30 2.68
C TYR A 261 5.97 17.70 3.69
N ALA A 262 7.19 17.39 3.23
CA ALA A 262 8.27 16.79 4.02
C ALA A 262 8.82 17.78 5.06
N ASP A 263 8.88 19.08 4.76
CA ASP A 263 9.39 20.13 5.63
C ASP A 263 8.67 20.18 6.99
N ARG A 264 7.38 19.81 7.03
CA ARG A 264 6.60 19.72 8.28
C ARG A 264 7.17 18.70 9.27
N TYR A 265 7.91 17.72 8.78
CA TYR A 265 8.42 16.58 9.54
C TYR A 265 9.95 16.42 9.41
N TRP A 266 10.64 17.46 8.94
CA TRP A 266 12.07 17.37 8.61
C TRP A 266 12.94 16.79 9.73
N PRO A 267 12.79 17.17 11.02
CA PRO A 267 13.58 16.57 12.09
C PRO A 267 13.40 15.05 12.23
N THR A 268 12.20 14.53 11.96
CA THR A 268 11.91 13.09 11.98
C THR A 268 12.57 12.40 10.79
N ILE A 269 12.45 13.00 9.61
CA ILE A 269 13.06 12.52 8.36
C ILE A 269 14.59 12.45 8.48
N THR A 270 15.22 13.48 9.06
CA THR A 270 16.66 13.50 9.31
C THR A 270 17.10 12.36 10.23
N LYS A 271 16.36 12.06 11.30
CA LYS A 271 16.69 10.91 12.18
C LYS A 271 16.70 9.59 11.42
N TRP A 272 15.71 9.37 10.55
CA TRP A 272 15.62 8.17 9.73
C TRP A 272 16.82 8.06 8.77
N ALA A 273 17.18 9.15 8.11
CA ALA A 273 18.33 9.19 7.20
C ALA A 273 19.65 8.96 7.94
N GLU A 274 19.85 9.57 9.11
CA GLU A 274 21.02 9.37 9.95
C GLU A 274 21.11 7.93 10.46
N PHE A 275 19.98 7.34 10.84
CA PHE A 275 19.89 5.93 11.19
C PHE A 275 20.37 5.05 10.03
N LEU A 276 19.86 5.26 8.81
CA LEU A 276 20.29 4.51 7.63
C LEU A 276 21.78 4.72 7.29
N ILE A 277 22.30 5.95 7.40
CA ILE A 277 23.74 6.22 7.20
C ILE A 277 24.58 5.42 8.19
N SER A 278 24.13 5.28 9.44
CA SER A 278 24.89 4.62 10.51
C SER A 278 24.73 3.09 10.54
N LYS A 279 23.58 2.56 10.13
CA LYS A 279 23.19 1.14 10.31
C LYS A 279 22.67 0.45 9.07
N GLY A 280 22.33 1.18 8.01
CA GLY A 280 21.57 0.64 6.88
C GLY A 280 22.38 -0.13 5.83
N TYR A 281 23.70 -0.03 5.83
CA TYR A 281 24.54 -0.68 4.82
C TYR A 281 24.60 -2.21 4.96
N ASP A 282 24.95 -2.72 6.13
CA ASP A 282 25.10 -4.15 6.38
C ASP A 282 24.64 -4.47 7.81
N LEU A 283 23.54 -5.20 7.93
CA LEU A 283 22.88 -5.50 9.19
C LEU A 283 23.09 -6.96 9.58
N ASP A 284 23.49 -7.19 10.82
CA ASP A 284 23.68 -8.53 11.37
C ASP A 284 22.39 -9.37 11.37
N ASN A 285 21.24 -8.74 11.57
CA ASN A 285 19.94 -9.42 11.49
C ASN A 285 18.77 -8.42 11.39
N GLN A 286 17.83 -8.63 10.48
CA GLN A 286 16.56 -7.89 10.41
C GLN A 286 15.50 -8.68 9.61
N LEU A 287 14.23 -8.41 9.90
CA LEU A 287 13.15 -8.67 8.95
C LEU A 287 13.15 -7.62 7.83
N SER A 288 12.68 -8.01 6.65
CA SER A 288 12.24 -7.10 5.59
C SER A 288 10.75 -7.36 5.31
N THR A 289 10.20 -6.67 4.31
CA THR A 289 8.88 -6.99 3.74
C THR A 289 8.74 -8.46 3.28
N ASP A 290 9.85 -9.20 3.17
CA ASP A 290 9.86 -10.63 2.87
C ASP A 290 9.88 -11.49 4.15
N ASP A 291 9.22 -11.02 5.22
CA ASP A 291 9.23 -11.63 6.55
C ASP A 291 8.69 -13.07 6.57
N PHE A 292 7.80 -13.41 5.63
CA PHE A 292 7.32 -14.77 5.38
C PHE A 292 8.45 -15.73 4.97
N ALA A 293 9.58 -15.21 4.50
CA ALA A 293 10.82 -15.96 4.22
C ALA A 293 11.78 -16.00 5.42
N GLY A 294 11.38 -15.41 6.55
CA GLY A 294 12.16 -15.30 7.77
C GLY A 294 13.23 -14.20 7.74
N HIS A 295 13.87 -14.03 8.89
CA HIS A 295 14.99 -13.10 9.08
C HIS A 295 16.15 -13.37 8.11
N LEU A 296 16.78 -12.30 7.62
CA LEU A 296 17.95 -12.39 6.75
C LEU A 296 19.01 -11.37 7.15
N ALA A 297 20.08 -11.87 7.75
CA ALA A 297 21.34 -11.16 7.94
C ALA A 297 21.96 -10.76 6.59
N HIS A 298 22.69 -9.66 6.57
CA HIS A 298 23.57 -9.23 5.47
C HIS A 298 22.85 -9.11 4.11
N SER A 299 21.56 -8.78 4.12
CA SER A 299 20.72 -8.73 2.92
C SER A 299 21.20 -7.69 1.91
N VAL A 300 21.59 -8.17 0.72
CA VAL A 300 22.10 -7.33 -0.37
C VAL A 300 20.99 -6.43 -0.94
N ASN A 301 19.76 -6.93 -1.04
CA ASN A 301 18.63 -6.15 -1.55
C ASN A 301 18.17 -5.07 -0.56
N LEU A 302 18.18 -5.37 0.74
CA LEU A 302 17.84 -4.38 1.78
C LEU A 302 18.92 -3.30 1.92
N SER A 303 20.19 -3.70 1.79
CA SER A 303 21.31 -2.75 1.68
C SER A 303 21.13 -1.79 0.51
N GLY A 304 20.74 -2.32 -0.66
CA GLY A 304 20.39 -1.51 -1.85
C GLY A 304 19.29 -0.49 -1.54
N LYS A 305 18.19 -0.90 -0.89
CA LYS A 305 17.13 0.01 -0.45
C LYS A 305 17.66 1.12 0.45
N SER A 306 18.52 0.80 1.42
CA SER A 306 19.09 1.81 2.31
C SER A 306 19.90 2.84 1.54
N ILE A 307 20.70 2.41 0.56
CA ILE A 307 21.52 3.30 -0.28
C ILE A 307 20.61 4.22 -1.11
N GLU A 308 19.58 3.66 -1.75
CA GLU A 308 18.56 4.43 -2.49
C GLU A 308 17.86 5.46 -1.62
N ALA A 309 17.49 5.09 -0.39
CA ALA A 309 16.83 5.99 0.55
C ALA A 309 17.74 7.14 1.02
N ILE A 310 19.05 6.89 1.18
CA ILE A 310 20.03 7.94 1.48
C ILE A 310 20.17 8.88 0.27
N GLY A 311 20.19 8.36 -0.95
CA GLY A 311 20.13 9.15 -2.19
C GLY A 311 18.86 9.99 -2.30
N ALA A 312 17.70 9.40 -1.97
CA ALA A 312 16.40 10.06 -1.94
C ALA A 312 16.38 11.22 -0.92
N TYR A 313 17.02 11.04 0.24
CA TYR A 313 17.19 12.11 1.22
C TYR A 313 18.10 13.24 0.69
N ALA A 314 19.21 12.91 0.02
CA ALA A 314 20.07 13.90 -0.63
C ALA A 314 19.33 14.70 -1.71
N LEU A 315 18.47 14.04 -2.49
CA LEU A 315 17.60 14.70 -3.47
C LEU A 315 16.68 15.73 -2.79
N MET A 316 16.00 15.36 -1.71
CA MET A 316 15.17 16.30 -0.95
C MET A 316 15.97 17.46 -0.35
N LEU A 317 17.17 17.21 0.18
CA LEU A 317 18.07 18.27 0.66
C LEU A 317 18.41 19.27 -0.45
N GLN A 318 18.72 18.77 -1.66
CA GLN A 318 19.01 19.61 -2.81
C GLN A 318 17.80 20.47 -3.20
N MET A 319 16.59 19.90 -3.18
CA MET A 319 15.35 20.61 -3.46
C MET A 319 15.03 21.69 -2.41
N ARG A 320 15.47 21.50 -1.16
CA ARG A 320 15.37 22.48 -0.06
C ARG A 320 16.39 23.60 -0.13
N GLY A 321 17.39 23.48 -1.00
CA GLY A 321 18.51 24.41 -1.09
C GLY A 321 19.65 24.13 -0.11
N ASP A 322 19.63 23.00 0.61
CA ASP A 322 20.67 22.57 1.55
C ASP A 322 21.83 21.88 0.80
N SER A 323 22.37 22.52 -0.24
CA SER A 323 23.27 21.90 -1.23
C SER A 323 24.56 21.30 -0.63
N ALA A 324 25.11 21.91 0.43
CA ALA A 324 26.32 21.39 1.08
C ALA A 324 26.06 20.04 1.75
N GLU A 325 24.92 19.91 2.43
CA GLU A 325 24.51 18.68 3.09
C GLU A 325 24.04 17.64 2.08
N ALA A 326 23.34 18.06 1.02
CA ALA A 326 22.99 17.19 -0.11
C ALA A 326 24.24 16.54 -0.72
N THR A 327 25.29 17.34 -0.98
CA THR A 327 26.57 16.85 -1.51
C THR A 327 27.23 15.84 -0.57
N ARG A 328 27.21 16.10 0.74
CA ARG A 328 27.79 15.20 1.75
C ARG A 328 27.06 13.87 1.79
N VAL A 329 25.72 13.90 1.86
CA VAL A 329 24.87 12.70 1.94
C VAL A 329 24.97 11.89 0.65
N LEU A 330 24.95 12.54 -0.52
CA LEU A 330 25.11 11.87 -1.81
C LEU A 330 26.47 11.17 -1.91
N GLY A 331 27.56 11.83 -1.50
CA GLY A 331 28.89 11.21 -1.49
C GLY A 331 29.01 9.99 -0.56
N ILE A 332 28.21 9.95 0.53
CA ILE A 332 28.11 8.75 1.38
C ILE A 332 27.42 7.62 0.61
N ALA A 333 26.28 7.88 -0.03
CA ALA A 333 25.56 6.89 -0.82
C ALA A 333 26.43 6.32 -1.96
N GLU A 334 27.12 7.17 -2.72
CA GLU A 334 28.08 6.76 -3.76
C GLU A 334 29.22 5.88 -3.20
N GLY A 335 29.73 6.23 -2.02
CA GLY A 335 30.71 5.43 -1.32
C GLY A 335 30.18 4.05 -0.93
N MET A 336 28.93 3.97 -0.49
CA MET A 336 28.26 2.71 -0.17
C MET A 336 28.00 1.87 -1.43
N VAL A 337 27.62 2.46 -2.57
CA VAL A 337 27.49 1.74 -3.85
C VAL A 337 28.79 1.04 -4.23
N LYS A 338 29.93 1.74 -4.14
CA LYS A 338 31.25 1.15 -4.45
C LYS A 338 31.55 -0.06 -3.58
N GLN A 339 31.24 0.02 -2.28
CA GLN A 339 31.39 -1.10 -1.36
C GLN A 339 30.42 -2.23 -1.70
N TRP A 340 29.15 -1.91 -1.98
CA TRP A 340 28.11 -2.87 -2.34
C TRP A 340 28.50 -3.65 -3.59
N LEU A 341 28.98 -2.99 -4.65
CA LEU A 341 29.44 -3.66 -5.87
C LEU A 341 30.58 -4.64 -5.60
N ALA A 342 31.54 -4.26 -4.77
CA ALA A 342 32.67 -5.10 -4.41
C ALA A 342 32.26 -6.31 -3.56
N ALA A 343 31.33 -6.13 -2.62
CA ALA A 343 30.92 -7.18 -1.68
C ALA A 343 29.84 -8.12 -2.25
N ALA A 344 28.90 -7.59 -3.03
CA ALA A 344 27.72 -8.32 -3.47
C ALA A 344 27.92 -9.11 -4.78
N LYS A 345 28.87 -8.73 -5.65
CA LYS A 345 29.06 -9.38 -6.95
C LYS A 345 29.51 -10.83 -6.76
N ASP A 346 28.91 -11.75 -7.51
CA ASP A 346 29.24 -13.17 -7.50
C ASP A 346 29.32 -13.73 -8.93
N GLY A 347 30.21 -13.11 -9.73
CA GLY A 347 30.37 -13.44 -11.14
C GLY A 347 29.23 -12.88 -11.99
N ASP A 348 28.26 -13.72 -12.36
CA ASP A 348 27.18 -13.39 -13.30
C ASP A 348 25.90 -12.83 -12.63
N HIS A 349 25.92 -12.63 -11.31
CA HIS A 349 24.81 -12.05 -10.52
C HIS A 349 25.32 -11.38 -9.24
N TYR A 350 24.40 -10.87 -8.41
CA TYR A 350 24.72 -10.42 -7.05
C TYR A 350 24.01 -11.29 -6.00
N LYS A 351 24.71 -11.49 -4.87
CA LYS A 351 24.32 -12.43 -3.82
C LYS A 351 22.95 -12.12 -3.22
N LEU A 352 22.34 -13.11 -2.56
CA LEU A 352 21.20 -12.90 -1.65
C LEU A 352 21.66 -12.10 -0.41
N ALA A 353 22.77 -12.54 0.19
CA ALA A 353 23.39 -11.93 1.36
C ALA A 353 24.91 -11.81 1.14
N PHE A 354 25.56 -10.78 1.67
CA PHE A 354 26.97 -10.48 1.38
C PHE A 354 27.91 -11.67 1.69
N ASP A 355 27.58 -12.43 2.73
CA ASP A 355 28.30 -13.58 3.26
C ASP A 355 27.92 -14.92 2.62
N LYS A 356 26.96 -14.96 1.68
CA LYS A 356 26.45 -16.20 1.06
C LYS A 356 26.76 -16.28 -0.43
N ALA A 357 27.96 -16.74 -0.77
CA ALA A 357 28.34 -17.05 -2.16
C ALA A 357 27.46 -18.16 -2.76
N GLY A 358 27.23 -18.10 -4.07
CA GLY A 358 26.40 -19.01 -4.86
C GLY A 358 24.89 -18.81 -4.71
N THR A 359 24.46 -17.75 -4.02
CA THR A 359 23.05 -17.44 -3.76
C THR A 359 22.62 -16.18 -4.51
N TRP A 360 21.32 -15.96 -4.69
CA TRP A 360 20.80 -14.79 -5.40
C TRP A 360 19.42 -14.39 -4.90
N SER A 361 19.01 -13.16 -5.20
CA SER A 361 17.67 -12.61 -4.94
C SER A 361 17.31 -11.54 -5.96
N GLN A 362 16.02 -11.28 -6.16
CA GLN A 362 15.56 -10.13 -6.92
C GLN A 362 15.97 -8.82 -6.22
N LYS A 363 16.62 -7.92 -6.95
CA LYS A 363 17.06 -6.60 -6.50
C LYS A 363 16.01 -5.52 -6.79
N TYR A 364 14.75 -5.81 -6.46
CA TYR A 364 13.60 -4.98 -6.85
C TYR A 364 13.65 -3.55 -6.28
N ASN A 365 14.33 -3.33 -5.15
CA ASN A 365 14.46 -1.99 -4.55
C ASN A 365 15.26 -1.02 -5.41
N LEU A 366 16.15 -1.52 -6.28
CA LEU A 366 16.98 -0.69 -7.17
C LEU A 366 16.16 -0.06 -8.30
N VAL A 367 14.88 -0.41 -8.46
CA VAL A 367 14.00 0.24 -9.44
C VAL A 367 13.84 1.75 -9.14
N TRP A 368 13.95 2.14 -7.88
CA TRP A 368 13.77 3.52 -7.44
C TRP A 368 14.90 4.44 -7.88
N ASP A 369 16.09 3.91 -8.13
CA ASP A 369 17.23 4.68 -8.64
C ASP A 369 16.86 5.40 -9.94
N ASN A 370 16.21 4.65 -10.84
CA ASN A 370 15.71 5.15 -12.13
C ASN A 370 14.43 5.97 -11.99
N ILE A 371 13.46 5.53 -11.17
CA ILE A 371 12.18 6.25 -10.99
C ILE A 371 12.44 7.66 -10.42
N LEU A 372 13.35 7.76 -9.44
CA LEU A 372 13.71 9.01 -8.80
C LEU A 372 14.82 9.77 -9.52
N ASP A 373 15.44 9.19 -10.55
CA ASP A 373 16.55 9.79 -11.31
C ASP A 373 17.72 10.16 -10.38
N ILE A 374 18.02 9.27 -9.42
CA ILE A 374 19.14 9.42 -8.48
C ILE A 374 20.43 8.93 -9.17
N ASN A 375 20.32 7.85 -9.96
CA ASN A 375 21.38 7.25 -10.77
C ASN A 375 22.66 6.89 -9.98
N LEU A 376 22.49 6.31 -8.79
CA LEU A 376 23.55 5.84 -7.92
C LEU A 376 24.20 4.55 -8.41
N PHE A 377 23.40 3.60 -8.89
CA PHE A 377 23.89 2.30 -9.34
C PHE A 377 24.16 2.31 -10.85
N PRO A 378 25.27 1.73 -11.32
CA PRO A 378 25.54 1.66 -12.75
C PRO A 378 24.55 0.71 -13.46
N ASP A 379 24.15 1.05 -14.68
CA ASP A 379 23.24 0.26 -15.54
C ASP A 379 23.64 -1.22 -15.69
N GLU A 380 24.94 -1.51 -15.55
CA GLU A 380 25.48 -2.87 -15.60
C GLU A 380 24.91 -3.77 -14.48
N VAL A 381 24.52 -3.21 -13.33
CA VAL A 381 23.87 -3.96 -12.24
C VAL A 381 22.55 -4.54 -12.73
N ALA A 382 21.67 -3.69 -13.27
CA ALA A 382 20.37 -4.10 -13.77
C ALA A 382 20.50 -5.07 -14.96
N THR A 383 21.46 -4.82 -15.86
CA THR A 383 21.73 -5.69 -17.01
C THR A 383 22.22 -7.08 -16.57
N THR A 384 23.15 -7.14 -15.62
CA THR A 384 23.66 -8.39 -15.03
C THR A 384 22.52 -9.19 -14.40
N GLU A 385 21.78 -8.59 -13.47
CA GLU A 385 20.70 -9.26 -12.73
C GLU A 385 19.60 -9.74 -13.67
N THR A 386 19.17 -8.91 -14.62
CA THR A 386 18.13 -9.29 -15.60
C THR A 386 18.56 -10.46 -16.47
N ALA A 387 19.84 -10.52 -16.89
CA ALA A 387 20.36 -11.64 -17.63
C ALA A 387 20.34 -12.93 -16.79
N TYR A 388 20.70 -12.83 -15.50
CA TYR A 388 20.65 -13.95 -14.58
C TYR A 388 19.22 -14.43 -14.32
N TYR A 389 18.28 -13.53 -14.00
CA TYR A 389 16.87 -13.88 -13.74
C TYR A 389 16.21 -14.61 -14.90
N LYS A 390 16.53 -14.24 -16.15
CA LYS A 390 16.04 -14.94 -17.35
C LYS A 390 16.45 -16.41 -17.37
N SER A 391 17.61 -16.76 -16.81
CA SER A 391 18.05 -18.16 -16.66
C SER A 391 17.33 -18.91 -15.54
N LYS A 392 16.65 -18.20 -14.63
CA LYS A 392 15.95 -18.76 -13.45
C LYS A 392 14.42 -18.72 -13.57
N LEU A 393 13.90 -18.32 -14.73
CA LEU A 393 12.47 -18.15 -14.95
C LEU A 393 11.72 -19.49 -14.83
N ASN A 394 10.79 -19.58 -13.89
CA ASN A 394 9.87 -20.70 -13.75
C ASN A 394 8.58 -20.48 -14.54
N ARG A 395 7.72 -21.50 -14.59
CA ARG A 395 6.40 -21.45 -15.25
C ARG A 395 5.55 -20.24 -14.84
N TYR A 396 5.67 -19.80 -13.59
CA TYR A 396 4.83 -18.74 -13.00
C TYR A 396 5.57 -17.45 -12.66
N GLY A 397 6.83 -17.30 -13.11
CA GLY A 397 7.62 -16.10 -12.84
C GLY A 397 9.03 -16.41 -12.35
N VAL A 398 9.78 -15.36 -12.04
CA VAL A 398 11.11 -15.46 -11.43
C VAL A 398 10.92 -15.66 -9.93
N PRO A 399 11.54 -16.68 -9.30
CA PRO A 399 11.53 -16.81 -7.84
C PRO A 399 12.01 -15.54 -7.15
N LEU A 400 11.51 -15.25 -5.94
CA LEU A 400 12.02 -14.11 -5.15
C LEU A 400 13.54 -14.21 -4.96
N ASP A 401 14.01 -15.40 -4.63
CA ASP A 401 15.42 -15.69 -4.39
C ASP A 401 15.74 -17.18 -4.55
N SER A 402 16.99 -17.53 -4.25
CA SER A 402 17.51 -18.90 -4.33
C SER A 402 17.00 -19.88 -3.25
N ARG A 403 16.26 -19.44 -2.23
CA ARG A 403 15.82 -20.28 -1.11
C ARG A 403 14.60 -21.13 -1.48
N GLU A 404 13.66 -20.53 -2.20
CA GLU A 404 12.34 -21.09 -2.48
C GLU A 404 11.84 -20.76 -3.88
N THR A 405 10.80 -21.44 -4.35
CA THR A 405 10.29 -21.30 -5.74
C THR A 405 9.15 -20.31 -5.92
N TYR A 406 8.64 -19.72 -4.85
CA TYR A 406 7.58 -18.71 -4.94
C TYR A 406 8.12 -17.41 -5.54
N THR A 407 7.24 -16.63 -6.16
CA THR A 407 7.54 -15.30 -6.71
C THR A 407 6.82 -14.22 -5.91
N LYS A 408 7.38 -13.02 -5.94
CA LYS A 408 6.81 -11.79 -5.38
C LYS A 408 6.52 -10.84 -6.55
N LEU A 409 5.36 -10.16 -6.53
CA LEU A 409 4.85 -9.38 -7.67
C LEU A 409 4.63 -7.89 -7.36
N ASP A 410 4.73 -7.50 -6.09
CA ASP A 410 4.56 -6.14 -5.57
C ASP A 410 5.87 -5.33 -5.57
#